data_AF-A0A0M4NID6-F1
#
_entry.id   AF-A0A0M4NID6-F1
#
_cell.length_a   1.000
_cell.length_b   1.000
_cell.length_c   1.000
_cell.angle_alpha   90.00
_cell.angle_beta   90.00
_cell.angle_gamma   90.00
#
_symmetry.space_group_name_H-M   'P 1'
#
loop_
_entity.id
_entity.type
_entity.pdbx_description
1 polymer ?
#
loop_
_entity_poly.entity_id
_entity_poly.type
_entity_poly.pdbx_seq_one_letter_code
_entity_poly.pdbx_strand_id
1 'polypeptide(L)'
;MDEENYARDKDGLIRKSLDKASSGQFNEARELIEELATNGNPNAQNILSLYYTDSNGLNQPKIGKEWLFKAAHNNNADAQYSIAWDLSENWIKIDIEKLVELIYWMERAGYNGNDKAYPNLAILYDKKHRDTMGEMEQAANNGNAMAAYNMGWINARGLLTEDGLMQDEDVAEQWFKKSAKLGFNDAVLMLKRGY
;
A
#
# COMPACT_ATOMS: atom_id res chain seq x y z
N MET A 1 -13.25 8.21 -3.02
CA MET A 1 -12.40 8.24 -4.23
C MET A 1 -12.33 9.68 -4.67
N ASP A 2 -11.28 10.39 -4.27
CA ASP A 2 -11.23 11.84 -4.35
C ASP A 2 -11.04 12.33 -5.79
N GLU A 3 -11.94 13.23 -6.22
CA GLU A 3 -11.91 13.95 -7.50
C GLU A 3 -10.58 14.69 -7.76
N GLU A 4 -9.78 14.93 -6.72
CA GLU A 4 -8.48 15.61 -6.80
C GLU A 4 -7.43 14.88 -7.64
N ASN A 5 -7.45 13.53 -7.68
CA ASN A 5 -6.47 12.77 -8.47
C ASN A 5 -6.79 12.77 -9.98
N TYR A 6 -8.07 12.83 -10.34
CA TYR A 6 -8.51 13.03 -11.73
C TYR A 6 -8.30 14.48 -12.20
N ALA A 7 -8.38 15.44 -11.28
CA ALA A 7 -8.21 16.87 -11.60
C ALA A 7 -6.80 17.25 -12.10
N ARG A 8 -5.79 16.36 -12.02
CA ARG A 8 -4.42 16.63 -12.48
C ARG A 8 -4.08 16.11 -13.88
N ASP A 9 -4.87 15.20 -14.48
CA ASP A 9 -4.65 14.75 -15.88
C ASP A 9 -5.58 15.49 -16.87
N LYS A 10 -5.64 16.82 -16.78
CA LYS A 10 -6.61 17.62 -17.55
C LYS A 10 -6.45 17.49 -19.07
N ASP A 11 -5.22 17.21 -19.53
CA ASP A 11 -4.89 17.13 -20.95
C ASP A 11 -4.91 15.69 -21.51
N GLY A 12 -5.33 14.71 -20.68
CA GLY A 12 -5.35 13.29 -21.02
C GLY A 12 -3.96 12.74 -21.36
N LEU A 13 -2.93 13.25 -20.67
CA LEU A 13 -1.53 12.86 -20.84
C LEU A 13 -1.32 11.41 -20.45
N ILE A 14 -2.00 10.92 -19.41
CA ILE A 14 -1.91 9.50 -19.02
C ILE A 14 -2.39 8.60 -20.16
N ARG A 15 -3.54 8.90 -20.77
CA ARG A 15 -4.04 8.11 -21.90
C ARG A 15 -3.08 8.14 -23.09
N LYS A 16 -2.59 9.33 -23.48
CA LYS A 16 -1.63 9.48 -24.58
C LYS A 16 -0.33 8.73 -24.30
N SER A 17 0.12 8.75 -23.04
CA SER A 17 1.31 8.03 -22.59
C SER A 17 1.14 6.52 -22.71
N LEU A 18 0.00 5.98 -22.28
CA LEU A 18 -0.34 4.57 -22.45
C LEU A 18 -0.43 4.16 -23.93
N ASP A 19 -1.00 5.02 -24.79
CA ASP A 19 -1.05 4.78 -26.25
C ASP A 19 0.35 4.73 -26.87
N LYS A 20 1.28 5.58 -26.41
CA LYS A 20 2.68 5.56 -26.83
C LYS A 20 3.39 4.29 -26.34
N ALA A 21 3.19 3.92 -25.08
CA ALA A 21 3.78 2.71 -24.51
C ALA A 21 3.29 1.44 -25.21
N SER A 22 2.00 1.35 -25.55
CA SER A 22 1.44 0.20 -26.30
C SER A 22 2.01 0.05 -27.70
N SER A 23 2.53 1.14 -28.27
CA SER A 23 3.26 1.17 -29.55
C SER A 23 4.78 0.99 -29.37
N GLY A 24 5.25 0.64 -28.17
CA GLY A 24 6.67 0.48 -27.85
C GLY A 24 7.46 1.79 -27.67
N GLN A 25 6.79 2.95 -27.75
CA GLN A 25 7.42 4.27 -27.66
C GLN A 25 7.57 4.73 -26.20
N PHE A 26 8.27 3.96 -25.38
CA PHE A 26 8.33 4.19 -23.92
C PHE A 26 9.01 5.50 -23.51
N ASN A 27 9.99 6.00 -24.26
CA ASN A 27 10.61 7.30 -23.96
C ASN A 27 9.61 8.45 -24.13
N GLU A 28 8.87 8.46 -25.24
CA GLU A 28 7.80 9.44 -25.49
C GLU A 28 6.66 9.28 -24.48
N ALA A 29 6.30 8.04 -24.14
CA ALA A 29 5.30 7.76 -23.10
C ALA A 29 5.70 8.35 -21.75
N ARG A 30 6.93 8.12 -21.31
CA ARG A 30 7.47 8.66 -20.05
C ARG A 30 7.43 10.19 -20.05
N GLU A 31 7.92 10.84 -21.11
CA GLU A 31 7.99 12.30 -21.22
C GLU A 31 6.61 12.96 -21.06
N LEU A 32 5.55 12.33 -21.56
CA LEU A 32 4.18 12.84 -21.44
C LEU A 32 3.68 12.94 -19.99
N ILE A 33 4.16 12.09 -19.07
CA ILE A 33 3.65 12.01 -17.69
C ILE A 33 4.69 12.31 -16.62
N GLU A 34 5.92 12.63 -17.00
CA GLU A 34 7.03 12.90 -16.08
C GLU A 34 6.73 14.09 -15.15
N GLU A 35 6.14 15.16 -15.69
CA GLU A 35 5.74 16.33 -14.89
C GLU A 35 4.62 15.96 -13.90
N LEU A 36 3.60 15.22 -14.33
CA LEU A 36 2.52 14.76 -13.46
C LEU A 36 3.05 13.91 -12.31
N ALA A 37 3.94 12.96 -12.63
CA ALA A 37 4.55 12.09 -11.64
C ALA A 37 5.45 12.87 -10.66
N THR A 38 6.21 13.84 -11.16
CA THR A 38 7.06 14.73 -10.35
C THR A 38 6.22 15.60 -9.41
N ASN A 39 5.05 16.05 -9.86
CA ASN A 39 4.06 16.80 -9.07
C ASN A 39 3.21 15.91 -8.16
N GLY A 40 3.58 14.64 -7.96
CA GLY A 40 2.96 13.77 -6.96
C GLY A 40 1.69 13.07 -7.43
N ASN A 41 1.37 13.04 -8.73
CA ASN A 41 0.20 12.29 -9.20
C ASN A 41 0.46 10.77 -9.01
N PRO A 42 -0.31 10.08 -8.14
CA PRO A 42 -0.05 8.68 -7.81
C PRO A 42 -0.19 7.73 -9.00
N ASN A 43 -1.12 8.02 -9.92
CA ASN A 43 -1.35 7.19 -11.10
C ASN A 43 -0.20 7.32 -12.10
N ALA A 44 0.25 8.54 -12.37
CA ALA A 44 1.41 8.77 -13.23
C ALA A 44 2.69 8.14 -12.65
N GLN A 45 2.89 8.22 -11.34
CA GLN A 45 4.02 7.55 -10.66
C GLN A 45 3.94 6.03 -10.81
N ASN A 46 2.76 5.43 -10.62
CA ASN A 46 2.56 4.00 -10.82
C ASN A 46 2.86 3.59 -12.28
N ILE A 47 2.34 4.34 -13.25
CA ILE A 47 2.56 4.06 -14.68
C ILE A 47 4.05 4.19 -15.05
N LEU A 48 4.74 5.23 -14.58
CA LEU A 48 6.18 5.36 -14.76
C LEU A 48 6.93 4.17 -14.18
N SER A 49 6.53 3.68 -13.01
CA SER A 49 7.12 2.48 -12.43
C SER A 49 7.08 1.31 -13.39
N LEU A 50 5.93 1.07 -14.04
CA LEU A 50 5.72 -0.01 -14.99
C LEU A 50 6.61 0.15 -16.23
N TYR A 51 6.71 1.36 -16.80
CA TYR A 51 7.57 1.61 -17.96
C TYR A 51 9.05 1.35 -17.67
N TYR A 52 9.49 1.68 -16.46
CA TYR A 52 10.86 1.46 -16.02
C TYR A 52 11.15 -0.01 -15.65
N THR A 53 10.18 -0.75 -15.11
CA THR A 53 10.36 -2.17 -14.76
C THR A 53 10.15 -3.13 -15.93
N ASP A 54 9.44 -2.71 -16.98
CA ASP A 54 9.19 -3.56 -18.15
C ASP A 54 10.52 -3.88 -18.86
N SER A 55 10.81 -5.17 -19.02
CA SER A 55 11.99 -5.67 -19.73
C SER A 55 12.00 -5.30 -21.22
N ASN A 56 10.81 -5.07 -21.80
CA ASN A 56 10.64 -4.58 -23.18
C ASN A 56 10.50 -3.05 -23.24
N GLY A 57 10.45 -2.38 -22.09
CA GLY A 57 10.32 -0.94 -21.97
C GLY A 57 11.64 -0.23 -21.77
N LEU A 58 11.70 0.65 -20.77
CA LEU A 58 12.93 1.38 -20.44
C LEU A 58 13.94 0.50 -19.72
N ASN A 59 13.50 -0.61 -19.12
CA ASN A 59 14.34 -1.64 -18.48
C ASN A 59 15.38 -1.07 -17.49
N GLN A 60 14.94 -0.18 -16.61
CA GLN A 60 15.71 0.35 -15.48
C GLN A 60 14.95 0.08 -14.17
N PRO A 61 14.90 -1.19 -13.71
CA PRO A 61 14.02 -1.61 -12.63
C PRO A 61 14.28 -0.91 -11.29
N LYS A 62 15.51 -0.43 -11.04
CA LYS A 62 15.83 0.36 -9.83
C LYS A 62 15.04 1.67 -9.80
N ILE A 63 15.01 2.41 -10.91
CA ILE A 63 14.23 3.64 -11.06
C ILE A 63 12.73 3.32 -10.98
N GLY A 64 12.32 2.20 -11.58
CA GLY A 64 10.93 1.74 -11.51
C GLY A 64 10.47 1.51 -10.07
N LYS A 65 11.28 0.83 -9.24
CA LYS A 65 10.98 0.63 -7.81
C LYS A 65 10.86 1.95 -7.05
N GLU A 66 11.71 2.94 -7.32
CA GLU A 66 11.59 4.27 -6.69
C GLU A 66 10.25 4.95 -7.01
N TRP A 67 9.80 4.89 -8.27
CA TRP A 67 8.50 5.41 -8.67
C TRP A 67 7.34 4.64 -8.05
N LEU A 68 7.45 3.31 -7.96
CA LEU A 68 6.45 2.47 -7.30
C LEU A 68 6.26 2.88 -5.83
N PHE A 69 7.37 3.06 -5.09
CA PHE A 69 7.30 3.53 -3.71
C PHE A 69 6.70 4.93 -3.60
N LYS A 70 7.03 5.86 -4.49
CA LYS A 70 6.41 7.20 -4.50
C LYS A 70 4.89 7.11 -4.70
N ALA A 71 4.45 6.30 -5.68
CA ALA A 71 3.03 6.07 -5.96
C ALA A 71 2.31 5.52 -4.73
N ALA A 72 2.89 4.51 -4.08
CA ALA A 72 2.31 3.87 -2.90
C ALA A 72 2.21 4.83 -1.70
N HIS A 73 3.22 5.68 -1.48
CA HIS A 73 3.16 6.72 -0.45
C HIS A 73 2.08 7.78 -0.75
N ASN A 74 1.86 8.10 -2.03
CA ASN A 74 0.79 8.99 -2.50
C ASN A 74 -0.58 8.29 -2.68
N ASN A 75 -0.80 7.18 -1.98
CA ASN A 75 -2.07 6.45 -1.93
C ASN A 75 -2.53 5.81 -3.25
N ASN A 76 -1.61 5.50 -4.17
CA ASN A 76 -1.95 4.63 -5.29
C ASN A 76 -2.19 3.19 -4.79
N ALA A 77 -3.44 2.72 -4.86
CA ALA A 77 -3.83 1.41 -4.34
C ALA A 77 -3.13 0.25 -5.06
N ASP A 78 -2.94 0.36 -6.38
CA ASP A 78 -2.26 -0.68 -7.17
C ASP A 78 -0.77 -0.77 -6.84
N ALA A 79 -0.09 0.36 -6.65
CA ALA A 79 1.31 0.37 -6.25
C ALA A 79 1.51 -0.22 -4.84
N GLN A 80 0.61 0.10 -3.90
CA GLN A 80 0.60 -0.50 -2.56
C GLN A 80 0.42 -2.02 -2.65
N TYR A 81 -0.55 -2.48 -3.47
CA TYR A 81 -0.76 -3.90 -3.71
C TYR A 81 0.46 -4.56 -4.35
N SER A 82 1.11 -3.93 -5.34
CA SER A 82 2.30 -4.46 -5.99
C SER A 82 3.47 -4.64 -5.02
N ILE A 83 3.69 -3.68 -4.11
CA ILE A 83 4.71 -3.81 -3.05
C ILE A 83 4.35 -4.96 -2.11
N ALA A 84 3.10 -5.03 -1.66
CA ALA A 84 2.63 -6.12 -0.81
C ALA A 84 2.79 -7.49 -1.51
N TRP A 85 2.47 -7.56 -2.80
CA TRP A 85 2.59 -8.79 -3.58
C TRP A 85 4.05 -9.27 -3.67
N ASP A 86 5.00 -8.36 -3.92
CA ASP A 86 6.45 -8.68 -3.92
C ASP A 86 6.89 -9.21 -2.54
N LEU A 87 6.43 -8.60 -1.45
CA LEU A 87 6.71 -9.04 -0.08
C LEU A 87 6.05 -10.39 0.29
N SER A 88 4.96 -10.75 -0.38
CA SER A 88 4.18 -11.97 -0.08
C SER A 88 4.84 -13.27 -0.57
N GLU A 89 5.96 -13.16 -1.31
CA GLU A 89 6.69 -14.33 -1.78
C GLU A 89 7.12 -15.20 -0.59
N ASN A 90 6.61 -16.44 -0.55
CA ASN A 90 6.82 -17.38 0.55
C ASN A 90 6.47 -16.81 1.94
N TRP A 91 5.39 -16.02 2.04
CA TRP A 91 4.96 -15.31 3.26
C TRP A 91 4.89 -16.17 4.53
N ILE A 92 4.66 -17.48 4.42
CA ILE A 92 4.66 -18.39 5.56
C ILE A 92 6.03 -18.40 6.29
N LYS A 93 7.12 -18.12 5.57
CA LYS A 93 8.50 -18.21 6.06
C LYS A 93 9.20 -16.87 6.26
N ILE A 94 8.53 -15.74 5.96
CA ILE A 94 9.16 -14.42 6.13
C ILE A 94 9.23 -14.05 7.62
N ASP A 95 10.23 -13.24 7.97
CA ASP A 95 10.38 -12.69 9.31
C ASP A 95 9.21 -11.77 9.71
N ILE A 96 9.13 -11.42 10.99
CA ILE A 96 8.02 -10.63 11.52
C ILE A 96 8.03 -9.19 11.00
N GLU A 97 9.20 -8.61 10.74
CA GLU A 97 9.34 -7.27 10.19
C GLU A 97 8.72 -7.19 8.77
N LYS A 98 9.03 -8.15 7.90
CA LYS A 98 8.44 -8.24 6.56
C LYS A 98 6.97 -8.58 6.59
N LEU A 99 6.52 -9.42 7.53
CA LEU A 99 5.10 -9.73 7.68
C LEU A 99 4.29 -8.47 8.06
N VAL A 100 4.83 -7.66 8.98
CA VAL A 100 4.22 -6.39 9.38
C VAL A 100 4.16 -5.41 8.20
N GLU A 101 5.24 -5.32 7.40
CA GLU A 101 5.29 -4.47 6.22
C GLU A 101 4.32 -4.95 5.11
N LEU A 102 4.27 -6.26 4.86
CA LEU A 102 3.33 -6.89 3.92
C LEU A 102 1.89 -6.51 4.26
N ILE A 103 1.51 -6.69 5.52
CA ILE A 103 0.13 -6.40 5.97
C ILE A 103 -0.13 -4.89 5.92
N TYR A 104 0.84 -4.04 6.29
CA TYR A 104 0.71 -2.59 6.19
C TYR A 104 0.38 -2.14 4.76
N TRP A 105 1.13 -2.61 3.76
CA TRP A 105 0.89 -2.23 2.37
C TRP A 105 -0.42 -2.82 1.83
N MET A 106 -0.75 -4.06 2.19
CA MET A 106 -1.99 -4.71 1.75
C MET A 106 -3.23 -4.03 2.36
N GLU A 107 -3.20 -3.67 3.65
CA GLU A 107 -4.28 -2.91 4.30
C GLU A 107 -4.50 -1.55 3.65
N ARG A 108 -3.42 -0.82 3.38
CA ARG A 108 -3.50 0.46 2.66
C ARG A 108 -4.06 0.27 1.25
N ALA A 109 -3.65 -0.77 0.53
CA ALA A 109 -4.14 -1.06 -0.81
C ALA A 109 -5.65 -1.30 -0.82
N GLY A 110 -6.17 -2.11 0.12
CA GLY A 110 -7.60 -2.35 0.27
C GLY A 110 -8.37 -1.08 0.60
N TYR A 111 -7.87 -0.30 1.55
CA TYR A 111 -8.49 0.97 1.94
C TYR A 111 -8.56 1.98 0.78
N ASN A 112 -7.50 2.05 -0.05
CA ASN A 112 -7.45 2.94 -1.20
C ASN A 112 -8.14 2.36 -2.47
N GLY A 113 -8.76 1.19 -2.37
CA GLY A 113 -9.67 0.66 -3.39
C GLY A 113 -9.11 -0.44 -4.30
N ASN A 114 -7.99 -1.09 -3.94
CA ASN A 114 -7.56 -2.30 -4.63
C ASN A 114 -8.37 -3.50 -4.13
N ASP A 115 -9.19 -4.06 -5.02
CA ASP A 115 -10.15 -5.13 -4.73
C ASP A 115 -9.53 -6.50 -4.42
N LYS A 116 -8.25 -6.70 -4.79
CA LYS A 116 -7.50 -7.94 -4.51
C LYS A 116 -6.89 -7.96 -3.12
N ALA A 117 -6.76 -6.81 -2.47
CA ALA A 117 -6.05 -6.69 -1.21
C ALA A 117 -6.75 -7.41 -0.04
N TYR A 118 -8.04 -7.14 0.20
CA TYR A 118 -8.77 -7.77 1.31
C TYR A 118 -8.94 -9.29 1.19
N PRO A 119 -9.23 -9.86 0.00
CA PRO A 119 -9.19 -11.32 -0.19
C PRO A 119 -7.83 -11.94 0.18
N ASN A 120 -6.72 -11.28 -0.17
CA ASN A 120 -5.38 -11.77 0.18
C ASN A 120 -5.06 -11.59 1.67
N LEU A 121 -5.53 -10.51 2.31
CA LEU A 121 -5.43 -10.35 3.77
C LEU A 121 -6.16 -11.46 4.52
N ALA A 122 -7.33 -11.89 4.04
CA ALA A 122 -8.05 -13.01 4.64
C ALA A 122 -7.21 -14.31 4.65
N ILE A 123 -6.39 -14.54 3.62
CA ILE A 123 -5.45 -15.67 3.58
C ILE A 123 -4.32 -15.49 4.62
N LEU A 124 -3.82 -14.26 4.79
CA LEU A 124 -2.78 -13.98 5.79
C LEU A 124 -3.31 -14.16 7.22
N TYR A 125 -4.56 -13.80 7.48
CA TYR A 125 -5.19 -13.95 8.80
C TYR A 125 -5.77 -15.34 9.07
N ASP A 126 -5.82 -16.22 8.06
CA ASP A 126 -6.17 -17.63 8.26
C ASP A 126 -5.09 -18.32 9.10
N LYS A 127 -5.46 -18.66 10.34
CA LYS A 127 -4.59 -19.30 11.33
C LYS A 127 -4.11 -20.69 10.92
N LYS A 128 -4.64 -21.27 9.84
CA LYS A 128 -4.22 -22.58 9.31
C LYS A 128 -2.71 -22.72 9.09
N HIS A 129 -2.05 -21.64 8.69
CA HIS A 129 -0.62 -21.68 8.34
C HIS A 129 0.28 -20.95 9.34
N ARG A 130 -0.19 -19.85 9.93
CA ARG A 130 0.57 -18.99 10.83
C ARG A 130 -0.41 -18.13 11.64
N ASP A 131 -0.14 -17.92 12.92
CA ASP A 131 -0.93 -16.99 13.74
C ASP A 131 -0.44 -15.55 13.53
N THR A 132 -0.69 -15.02 12.33
CA THR A 132 -0.18 -13.70 11.92
C THR A 132 -0.70 -12.57 12.80
N MET A 133 -1.94 -12.68 13.29
CA MET A 133 -2.53 -11.70 14.21
C MET A 133 -1.82 -11.74 15.57
N GLY A 134 -1.61 -12.92 16.16
CA GLY A 134 -0.91 -13.06 17.42
C GLY A 134 0.54 -12.57 17.35
N GLU A 135 1.25 -12.89 16.27
CA GLU A 135 2.61 -12.41 16.04
C GLU A 135 2.67 -10.88 15.85
N MET A 136 1.70 -10.30 15.14
CA MET A 136 1.60 -8.85 14.97
C MET A 136 1.34 -8.13 16.28
N GLU A 137 0.42 -8.66 17.10
CA GLU A 137 0.14 -8.12 18.42
C GLU A 137 1.38 -8.18 19.32
N GLN A 138 2.11 -9.30 19.30
CA GLN A 138 3.37 -9.44 20.02
C GLN A 138 4.41 -8.42 19.55
N ALA A 139 4.58 -8.24 18.23
CA ALA A 139 5.49 -7.25 17.67
C ALA A 139 5.11 -5.83 18.10
N ALA A 140 3.82 -5.50 18.07
CA ALA A 140 3.31 -4.21 18.52
C ALA A 140 3.57 -3.99 20.03
N ASN A 141 3.44 -5.05 20.84
CA ASN A 141 3.76 -5.03 22.27
C ASN A 141 5.25 -4.89 22.57
N ASN A 142 6.10 -5.40 21.67
CA ASN A 142 7.56 -5.27 21.74
C ASN A 142 8.08 -3.94 21.14
N GLY A 143 7.20 -3.01 20.77
CA GLY A 143 7.58 -1.67 20.32
C GLY A 143 7.69 -1.50 18.81
N ASN A 144 7.23 -2.46 18.00
CA ASN A 144 7.11 -2.24 16.56
C ASN A 144 5.93 -1.27 16.27
N ALA A 145 6.28 -0.07 15.83
CA ALA A 145 5.30 1.00 15.61
C ALA A 145 4.32 0.69 14.45
N MET A 146 4.80 0.07 13.37
CA MET A 146 3.97 -0.29 12.21
C MET A 146 3.01 -1.44 12.56
N ALA A 147 3.44 -2.40 13.38
CA ALA A 147 2.57 -3.46 13.88
C ALA A 147 1.43 -2.87 14.74
N ALA A 148 1.75 -1.93 15.63
CA ALA A 148 0.73 -1.22 16.41
C ALA A 148 -0.23 -0.44 15.52
N TYR A 149 0.26 0.18 14.43
CA TYR A 149 -0.61 0.83 13.45
C TYR A 149 -1.55 -0.15 12.76
N ASN A 150 -1.04 -1.29 12.28
CA ASN A 150 -1.86 -2.31 11.63
C ASN A 150 -2.93 -2.87 12.58
N MET A 151 -2.61 -3.10 13.85
CA MET A 151 -3.58 -3.51 14.87
C MET A 151 -4.68 -2.46 15.05
N GLY A 152 -4.32 -1.18 15.08
CA GLY A 152 -5.30 -0.08 15.09
C GLY A 152 -6.21 -0.16 13.87
N TRP A 153 -5.61 -0.42 12.70
CA TRP A 153 -6.37 -0.44 11.46
C TRP A 153 -7.38 -1.59 11.38
N ILE A 154 -6.95 -2.79 11.76
CA ILE A 154 -7.80 -3.99 11.83
C ILE A 154 -9.00 -3.75 12.76
N ASN A 155 -8.78 -3.17 13.94
CA ASN A 155 -9.86 -2.90 14.91
C ASN A 155 -10.82 -1.81 14.44
N ALA A 156 -10.37 -0.81 13.69
CA ALA A 156 -11.26 0.23 13.15
C ALA A 156 -12.13 -0.30 11.99
N ARG A 157 -11.49 -0.95 10.99
CA ARG A 157 -12.22 -1.44 9.81
C ARG A 157 -13.10 -2.66 10.10
N GLY A 158 -12.77 -3.40 11.16
CA GLY A 158 -13.40 -4.67 11.47
C GLY A 158 -12.80 -5.85 10.71
N LEU A 159 -12.60 -6.97 11.41
CA LEU A 159 -12.20 -8.26 10.81
C LEU A 159 -13.08 -9.37 11.38
N LEU A 160 -13.72 -10.16 10.53
CA LEU A 160 -14.45 -11.34 10.96
C LEU A 160 -13.46 -12.49 11.24
N THR A 161 -13.44 -12.98 12.47
CA THR A 161 -12.62 -14.11 12.92
C THR A 161 -13.52 -15.25 13.42
N GLU A 162 -12.91 -16.36 13.83
CA GLU A 162 -13.63 -17.46 14.49
C GLU A 162 -14.27 -17.04 15.82
N ASP A 163 -13.71 -16.03 16.48
CA ASP A 163 -14.19 -15.48 17.76
C ASP A 163 -15.26 -14.40 17.58
N GLY A 164 -15.56 -14.02 16.33
CA GLY A 164 -16.56 -13.00 15.97
C GLY A 164 -15.98 -11.80 15.23
N LEU A 165 -16.74 -10.72 15.17
CA LEU A 165 -16.31 -9.47 14.55
C LEU A 165 -15.36 -8.72 15.49
N MET A 166 -14.07 -8.65 15.12
CA MET A 166 -13.08 -7.83 15.78
C MET A 166 -13.19 -6.40 15.27
N GLN A 167 -14.06 -5.60 15.89
CA GLN A 167 -14.22 -4.18 15.60
C GLN A 167 -14.50 -3.40 16.88
N ASP A 168 -13.60 -2.48 17.22
CA ASP A 168 -13.70 -1.64 18.42
C ASP A 168 -12.88 -0.35 18.21
N GLU A 169 -13.57 0.79 18.14
CA GLU A 169 -12.95 2.08 17.88
C GLU A 169 -12.05 2.56 19.03
N ASP A 170 -12.38 2.23 20.29
CA ASP A 170 -11.57 2.61 21.45
C ASP A 170 -10.26 1.82 21.46
N VAL A 171 -10.33 0.53 21.13
CA VAL A 171 -9.14 -0.32 20.97
C VAL A 171 -8.30 0.15 19.78
N ALA A 172 -8.93 0.51 18.66
CA ALA A 172 -8.24 1.08 17.51
C ALA A 172 -7.48 2.37 17.90
N GLU A 173 -8.13 3.29 18.62
CA GLU A 173 -7.51 4.53 19.08
C GLU A 173 -6.27 4.27 19.95
N GLN A 174 -6.36 3.30 20.87
CA GLN A 174 -5.26 2.93 21.76
C GLN A 174 -4.05 2.42 20.97
N TRP A 175 -4.28 1.58 19.96
CA TRP A 175 -3.23 1.08 19.09
C TRP A 175 -2.60 2.19 18.24
N PHE A 176 -3.41 3.09 17.67
CA PHE A 176 -2.89 4.23 16.94
C PHE A 176 -2.10 5.19 17.83
N LYS A 177 -2.57 5.48 19.05
CA LYS A 177 -1.84 6.30 20.04
C LYS A 177 -0.50 5.67 20.41
N LYS A 178 -0.46 4.35 20.59
CA LYS A 178 0.78 3.60 20.84
C LYS A 178 1.75 3.70 19.67
N SER A 179 1.26 3.49 18.45
CA SER A 179 2.06 3.60 17.22
C SER A 179 2.62 5.01 17.01
N ALA A 180 1.78 6.04 17.21
CA ALA A 180 2.17 7.44 17.13
C ALA A 180 3.25 7.81 18.16
N LYS A 181 3.12 7.32 19.40
CA LYS A 181 4.13 7.53 20.47
C LYS A 181 5.48 6.90 20.11
N LEU A 182 5.49 5.82 19.32
CA LEU A 182 6.68 5.17 18.80
C LEU A 182 7.24 5.84 17.52
N GLY A 183 6.60 6.92 17.04
CA GLY A 183 7.09 7.74 15.93
C GLY A 183 6.56 7.35 14.55
N PHE A 184 5.51 6.52 14.45
CA PHE A 184 4.91 6.20 13.16
C PHE A 184 3.93 7.29 12.71
N ASN A 185 4.34 8.06 11.70
CA ASN A 185 3.60 9.24 11.25
C ASN A 185 2.20 8.92 10.70
N ASP A 186 1.99 7.77 10.07
CA ASP A 186 0.67 7.40 9.55
C ASP A 186 -0.35 7.25 10.68
N ALA A 187 0.07 6.77 11.86
CA ALA A 187 -0.79 6.71 13.03
C ALA A 187 -1.20 8.11 13.52
N VAL A 188 -0.27 9.07 13.46
CA VAL A 188 -0.56 10.49 13.78
C VAL A 188 -1.57 11.06 12.81
N LEU A 189 -1.45 10.73 11.52
CA LEU A 189 -2.39 11.19 10.50
C LEU A 189 -3.77 10.56 10.66
N MET A 190 -3.85 9.26 10.99
CA MET A 190 -5.13 8.58 11.24
C MET A 190 -5.86 9.17 12.45
N LEU A 191 -5.18 9.38 13.57
CA LEU A 191 -5.78 10.02 14.76
C LEU A 191 -6.31 11.43 14.48
N LYS A 192 -5.65 12.19 13.59
CA LYS A 192 -6.09 13.55 13.23
C LYS A 192 -7.32 13.56 12.34
N ARG A 193 -7.52 12.53 11.53
CA ARG A 193 -8.61 12.47 10.53
C ARG A 193 -9.91 11.91 11.12
N GLY A 194 -9.84 11.17 12.23
CA GLY A 194 -10.92 10.25 12.59
C GLY A 194 -10.84 9.09 11.60
N TYR A 195 -10.36 7.96 12.09
CA TYR A 195 -10.10 6.78 11.27
C TYR A 195 -11.41 6.13 10.81
#